data_AF-C2ENB1-F1
#
_entry.id   AF-C2ENB1-F1
#
_cell.length_a   1.000
_cell.length_b   1.000
_cell.length_c   1.000
_cell.angle_alpha   90.00
_cell.angle_beta   90.00
_cell.angle_gamma   90.00
#
_symmetry.space_group_name_H-M   'P 1'
#
loop_
_entity.id
_entity.type
_entity.pdbx_description
1 polymer ?
#
loop_
_entity_poly.entity_id
_entity_poly.type
_entity_poly.pdbx_seq_one_letter_code
_entity_poly.pdbx_strand_id
1 'polypeptide(L)'
;MKIDLDEITKIRLNFCRDMGLKIKDEQFFHNKVQAYGYREIIHQYSSHFMHKDDEQTEKFKPNTTFEELYDFYQLDQRLKNETMIDLQLFEQSFKAALVDAVDTEAANLRMAKAKSGKDDQLKLDDFLKEKYQLQTGRVIRRGDLRSRIRRIKKNYLEPFAGYNEIYSEITPWILIKEMSFGVACNYFFLLHHHVQKEVLKALFKDETPVVKFEKIVEIIRDFRNRAAHNYRLIGIKHDDVYYYQLVYQQLLLLKNDEPSARMKMSFDQIKKNYLINYSKEKQYLKEVLI
;
A
#
# COMPACT_ATOMS: atom_id res chain seq x y z
N MET A 1 -24.23 -32.81 -1.59
CA MET A 1 -23.60 -32.85 -2.92
C MET A 1 -22.16 -32.36 -2.76
N LYS A 2 -21.16 -33.26 -2.78
CA LYS A 2 -19.76 -32.82 -2.80
C LYS A 2 -19.48 -32.33 -4.21
N ILE A 3 -19.14 -31.06 -4.35
CA ILE A 3 -18.67 -30.50 -5.62
C ILE A 3 -17.28 -31.08 -5.85
N ASP A 4 -17.11 -31.81 -6.95
CA ASP A 4 -15.79 -32.28 -7.37
C ASP A 4 -15.02 -31.11 -8.00
N LEU A 5 -13.93 -30.71 -7.33
CA LEU A 5 -13.07 -29.63 -7.79
C LEU A 5 -12.37 -29.98 -9.12
N ASP A 6 -12.17 -31.27 -9.39
CA ASP A 6 -11.57 -31.71 -10.65
C ASP A 6 -12.54 -31.61 -11.81
N GLU A 7 -13.82 -31.92 -11.61
CA GLU A 7 -14.86 -31.69 -12.61
C GLU A 7 -15.02 -30.21 -12.96
N ILE A 8 -15.04 -29.33 -11.95
CA ILE A 8 -15.09 -27.88 -12.18
C ILE A 8 -13.87 -27.41 -12.97
N THR A 9 -12.68 -27.95 -12.68
CA THR A 9 -11.44 -27.55 -13.36
C THR A 9 -11.45 -28.00 -14.81
N LYS A 10 -11.97 -29.19 -15.12
CA LYS A 10 -12.18 -29.67 -16.49
C LYS A 10 -13.16 -28.78 -17.27
N ILE A 11 -14.28 -28.37 -16.66
CA ILE A 11 -15.23 -27.44 -17.30
C ILE A 11 -14.55 -26.10 -17.63
N ARG A 12 -13.78 -25.55 -16.68
CA ARG A 12 -13.03 -24.30 -16.87
C ARG A 12 -11.99 -24.40 -17.98
N LEU A 13 -11.31 -25.53 -18.06
CA LEU A 13 -10.31 -25.81 -19.07
C LEU A 13 -10.94 -25.84 -20.47
N ASN A 14 -12.06 -26.55 -20.63
CA ASN A 14 -12.80 -26.59 -21.90
C ASN A 14 -13.31 -25.19 -22.29
N PHE A 15 -13.92 -24.46 -21.36
CA PHE A 15 -14.38 -23.09 -21.60
C PHE A 15 -13.25 -22.15 -22.08
N CYS A 16 -12.06 -22.23 -21.46
CA CYS A 16 -10.91 -21.45 -21.91
C CYS A 16 -10.48 -21.82 -23.35
N ARG A 17 -10.50 -23.11 -23.70
CA ARG A 17 -10.19 -23.58 -25.06
C ARG A 17 -11.19 -23.08 -26.08
N ASP A 18 -12.48 -23.12 -25.74
CA ASP A 18 -13.57 -22.62 -26.59
C ASP A 18 -13.46 -21.10 -26.84
N MET A 19 -12.92 -20.36 -25.86
CA MET A 19 -12.59 -18.94 -26.02
C MET A 19 -11.28 -18.68 -26.81
N GLY A 20 -10.57 -19.73 -27.23
CA GLY A 20 -9.35 -19.63 -28.03
C GLY A 20 -8.04 -19.64 -27.23
N LEU A 21 -8.07 -19.90 -25.92
CA LEU A 21 -6.86 -19.99 -25.10
C LEU A 21 -6.11 -21.30 -25.37
N LYS A 22 -4.84 -21.22 -25.74
CA LYS A 22 -3.98 -22.40 -25.90
C LYS A 22 -3.48 -22.87 -24.53
N ILE A 23 -3.91 -24.06 -24.12
CA ILE A 23 -3.44 -24.73 -22.90
C ILE A 23 -2.62 -25.95 -23.33
N LYS A 24 -1.29 -25.81 -23.30
CA LYS A 24 -0.35 -26.87 -23.71
C LYS A 24 -0.12 -27.88 -22.58
N ASP A 25 0.02 -27.37 -21.35
CA ASP A 25 0.18 -28.18 -20.15
C ASP A 25 -1.08 -28.08 -19.27
N GLU A 26 -1.95 -29.09 -19.36
CA GLU A 26 -3.18 -29.16 -18.58
C GLU A 26 -2.90 -29.30 -17.07
N GLN A 27 -1.83 -30.01 -16.71
CA GLN A 27 -1.46 -30.21 -15.32
C GLN A 27 -0.97 -28.89 -14.71
N PHE A 28 -0.19 -28.12 -15.46
CA PHE A 28 0.19 -26.76 -15.06
C PHE A 28 -1.05 -25.87 -14.87
N PHE A 29 -1.99 -25.88 -15.82
CA PHE A 29 -3.26 -25.13 -15.68
C PHE A 29 -4.01 -25.51 -14.41
N HIS A 30 -4.23 -26.81 -14.20
CA HIS A 30 -4.92 -27.35 -13.03
C HIS A 30 -4.23 -26.91 -11.73
N ASN A 31 -2.92 -27.15 -11.63
CA ASN A 31 -2.12 -26.79 -10.46
C ASN A 31 -2.21 -25.29 -10.13
N LYS A 32 -2.13 -24.41 -11.13
CA LYS A 32 -2.17 -22.95 -10.91
C LYS A 32 -3.56 -22.45 -10.54
N VAL A 33 -4.59 -22.94 -11.23
CA VAL A 33 -5.98 -22.56 -10.97
C VAL A 33 -6.44 -23.06 -9.59
N GLN A 34 -5.99 -24.23 -9.16
CA GLN A 34 -6.26 -24.76 -7.82
C GLN A 34 -5.52 -23.97 -6.74
N ALA A 35 -4.24 -23.63 -6.99
CA ALA A 35 -3.41 -22.93 -6.00
C ALA A 35 -3.81 -21.45 -5.80
N TYR A 36 -4.11 -20.73 -6.88
CA TYR A 36 -4.34 -19.28 -6.84
C TYR A 36 -5.77 -18.87 -7.18
N GLY A 37 -6.59 -19.78 -7.69
CA GLY A 37 -7.97 -19.50 -8.07
C GLY A 37 -8.13 -19.13 -9.54
N TYR A 38 -9.13 -19.74 -10.20
CA TYR A 38 -9.46 -19.48 -11.60
C TYR A 38 -9.78 -18.01 -11.87
N ARG A 39 -10.56 -17.38 -10.99
CA ARG A 39 -10.98 -15.98 -11.15
C ARG A 39 -9.81 -15.02 -11.01
N GLU A 40 -8.89 -15.31 -10.08
CA GLU A 40 -7.71 -14.48 -9.83
C GLU A 40 -6.77 -14.43 -11.02
N ILE A 41 -6.58 -15.56 -11.71
CA ILE A 41 -5.73 -15.63 -12.89
C ILE A 41 -6.50 -15.22 -14.14
N ILE A 42 -7.57 -15.95 -14.48
CA ILE A 42 -8.24 -15.81 -15.78
C ILE A 42 -9.13 -14.57 -15.83
N HIS A 43 -10.07 -14.41 -14.89
CA HIS A 43 -11.05 -13.31 -15.00
C HIS A 43 -10.39 -11.94 -14.89
N GLN A 44 -9.41 -11.78 -14.00
CA GLN A 44 -8.79 -10.46 -13.77
C GLN A 44 -7.88 -10.02 -14.94
N TYR A 45 -7.23 -10.95 -15.63
CA TYR A 45 -6.17 -10.63 -16.60
C TYR A 45 -6.54 -10.94 -18.06
N SER A 46 -7.56 -11.76 -18.31
CA SER A 46 -7.96 -12.15 -19.68
C SER A 46 -8.31 -10.97 -20.58
N SER A 47 -8.90 -9.90 -20.06
CA SER A 47 -9.26 -8.71 -20.83
C SER A 47 -8.08 -8.08 -21.59
N HIS A 48 -6.85 -8.19 -21.06
CA HIS A 48 -5.64 -7.73 -21.76
C HIS A 48 -5.34 -8.54 -23.03
N PHE A 49 -5.73 -9.80 -23.03
CA PHE A 49 -5.47 -10.77 -24.09
C PHE A 49 -6.68 -11.05 -24.97
N MET A 50 -7.80 -10.35 -24.77
CA MET A 50 -9.01 -10.52 -25.55
C MET A 50 -9.10 -9.52 -26.70
N HIS A 51 -9.85 -9.90 -27.72
CA HIS A 51 -10.31 -9.06 -28.82
C HIS A 51 -11.76 -9.42 -29.15
N LYS A 52 -12.47 -8.53 -29.82
CA LYS A 52 -13.76 -8.85 -30.43
C LYS A 52 -13.50 -9.39 -31.83
N ASP A 53 -14.08 -10.54 -32.13
CA ASP A 53 -14.09 -11.07 -33.49
C ASP A 53 -15.14 -10.36 -34.37
N ASP A 54 -15.26 -10.82 -35.62
CA ASP A 54 -16.19 -10.25 -36.60
C ASP A 54 -17.66 -10.39 -36.17
N GLU A 55 -17.97 -11.38 -35.32
CA GLU A 55 -19.29 -11.63 -34.74
C GLU A 55 -19.51 -10.86 -33.42
N GLN A 56 -18.59 -9.96 -33.05
CA GLN A 56 -18.59 -9.20 -31.79
C GLN A 56 -18.48 -10.08 -30.53
N THR A 57 -18.02 -11.33 -30.65
CA THR A 57 -17.77 -12.21 -29.51
C THR A 57 -16.36 -12.00 -28.95
N GLU A 58 -16.23 -12.01 -27.62
CA GLU A 58 -14.93 -11.86 -26.97
C GLU A 58 -14.15 -13.18 -27.04
N LYS A 59 -13.02 -13.15 -27.74
CA LYS A 59 -12.09 -14.28 -27.88
C LYS A 59 -10.69 -13.88 -27.50
N PHE A 60 -9.88 -14.84 -27.07
CA PHE A 60 -8.45 -14.62 -26.90
C PHE A 60 -7.79 -14.29 -28.24
N LYS A 61 -6.81 -13.38 -28.21
CA LYS A 61 -5.99 -13.05 -29.37
C LYS A 61 -5.34 -14.33 -29.92
N PRO A 62 -5.15 -14.44 -31.25
CA PRO A 62 -4.53 -15.61 -31.85
C PRO A 62 -3.19 -15.96 -31.18
N ASN A 63 -3.02 -17.24 -30.86
CA ASN A 63 -1.82 -17.81 -30.22
C ASN A 63 -1.58 -17.43 -28.75
N THR A 64 -2.50 -16.75 -28.07
CA THR A 64 -2.40 -16.57 -26.61
C THR A 64 -2.39 -17.91 -25.89
N THR A 65 -1.42 -18.11 -25.00
CA THR A 65 -1.33 -19.32 -24.19
C THR A 65 -1.65 -19.03 -22.72
N PHE A 66 -2.00 -20.08 -21.97
CA PHE A 66 -2.23 -19.93 -20.54
C PHE A 66 -0.96 -19.52 -19.77
N GLU A 67 0.21 -20.02 -20.18
CA GLU A 67 1.49 -19.67 -19.58
C GLU A 67 1.78 -18.16 -19.73
N GLU A 68 1.48 -17.58 -20.89
CA GLU A 68 1.59 -16.14 -21.12
C GLU A 68 0.67 -15.32 -20.18
N LEU A 69 -0.59 -15.75 -20.04
CA LEU A 69 -1.54 -15.11 -19.14
C LEU A 69 -1.09 -15.24 -17.67
N TYR A 70 -0.61 -16.42 -17.27
CA TYR A 70 -0.11 -16.66 -15.93
C TYR A 70 1.17 -15.85 -15.64
N ASP A 71 2.07 -15.72 -16.60
CA ASP A 71 3.27 -14.88 -16.45
C ASP A 71 2.93 -13.39 -16.34
N PHE A 72 1.87 -12.94 -17.02
CA PHE A 72 1.37 -11.58 -16.86
C PHE A 72 0.71 -11.35 -15.49
N TYR A 73 0.00 -12.36 -14.95
CA TYR A 73 -0.43 -12.36 -13.55
C TYR A 73 0.78 -12.25 -12.60
N GLN A 74 1.82 -13.05 -12.82
CA GLN A 74 3.04 -13.04 -11.99
C GLN A 74 3.81 -11.72 -12.09
N LEU A 75 3.81 -11.08 -13.27
CA LEU A 75 4.37 -9.74 -13.47
C LEU A 75 3.70 -8.76 -12.50
N ASP A 76 2.37 -8.70 -12.48
CA ASP A 76 1.64 -7.78 -11.60
C ASP A 76 1.85 -8.11 -10.11
N GLN A 77 1.95 -9.40 -9.74
CA GLN A 77 2.31 -9.78 -8.37
C GLN A 77 3.68 -9.25 -7.94
N ARG A 78 4.68 -9.37 -8.81
CA ARG A 78 6.04 -8.87 -8.52
C ARG A 78 6.03 -7.35 -8.37
N LEU A 79 5.36 -6.64 -9.27
CA LEU A 79 5.24 -5.18 -9.20
C LEU A 79 4.53 -4.72 -7.92
N LYS A 80 3.43 -5.40 -7.51
CA LYS A 80 2.77 -5.17 -6.23
C LYS A 80 3.71 -5.35 -5.05
N ASN A 81 4.43 -6.47 -5.00
CA ASN A 81 5.33 -6.78 -3.88
C ASN A 81 6.47 -5.77 -3.77
N GLU A 82 7.08 -5.39 -4.90
CA GLU A 82 8.08 -4.33 -4.91
C GLU A 82 7.49 -3.01 -4.40
N THR A 83 6.36 -2.58 -4.96
CA THR A 83 5.73 -1.32 -4.53
C THR A 83 5.38 -1.35 -3.03
N MET A 84 4.98 -2.49 -2.48
CA MET A 84 4.73 -2.64 -1.04
C MET A 84 5.99 -2.41 -0.18
N ILE A 85 7.17 -2.83 -0.65
CA ILE A 85 8.45 -2.52 0.02
C ILE A 85 8.72 -1.01 -0.02
N ASP A 86 8.50 -0.36 -1.17
CA ASP A 86 8.68 1.09 -1.30
C ASP A 86 7.74 1.88 -0.37
N LEU A 87 6.48 1.44 -0.25
CA LEU A 87 5.52 2.03 0.65
C LEU A 87 5.85 1.79 2.13
N GLN A 88 6.57 0.70 2.45
CA GLN A 88 7.09 0.45 3.78
C GLN A 88 8.23 1.42 4.13
N LEU A 89 9.12 1.73 3.18
CA LEU A 89 10.16 2.75 3.35
C LEU A 89 9.55 4.16 3.53
N PHE A 90 8.51 4.49 2.75
CA PHE A 90 7.73 5.71 2.99
C PHE A 90 7.14 5.76 4.41
N GLU A 91 6.53 4.67 4.87
CA GLU A 91 5.97 4.58 6.23
C GLU A 91 7.04 4.77 7.30
N GLN A 92 8.24 4.23 7.10
CA GLN A 92 9.38 4.41 8.01
C GLN A 92 9.80 5.88 8.07
N SER A 93 9.99 6.55 6.93
CA SER A 93 10.34 7.98 6.90
C SER A 93 9.25 8.86 7.51
N PHE A 94 7.97 8.57 7.24
CA PHE A 94 6.85 9.28 7.83
C PHE A 94 6.81 9.13 9.36
N LYS A 95 6.99 7.91 9.87
CA LYS A 95 7.00 7.66 11.32
C LYS A 95 8.20 8.30 12.01
N ALA A 96 9.38 8.30 11.38
CA ALA A 96 10.56 8.98 11.91
C ALA A 96 10.28 10.49 12.07
N ALA A 97 9.79 11.14 11.01
CA ALA A 97 9.39 12.55 11.05
C ALA A 97 8.31 12.83 12.10
N LEU A 98 7.37 11.90 12.29
CA LEU A 98 6.32 12.00 13.30
C LEU A 98 6.88 11.94 14.72
N VAL A 99 7.83 11.04 15.00
CA VAL A 99 8.49 10.93 16.30
C VAL A 99 9.24 12.22 16.62
N ASP A 100 10.09 12.70 15.72
CA ASP A 100 10.93 13.89 15.96
C ASP A 100 10.09 15.13 16.29
N ALA A 101 8.99 15.33 15.54
CA ALA A 101 8.09 16.45 15.78
C ALA A 101 7.34 16.34 17.11
N VAL A 102 6.91 15.13 17.48
CA VAL A 102 6.18 14.89 18.74
C VAL A 102 7.10 15.01 19.95
N ASP A 103 8.34 14.52 19.86
CA ASP A 103 9.32 14.63 20.94
C ASP A 103 9.72 16.10 21.16
N THR A 104 9.89 16.86 20.07
CA THR A 104 10.13 18.31 20.14
C THR A 104 8.96 19.04 20.79
N GLU A 105 7.72 18.74 20.39
CA GLU A 105 6.52 19.32 21.00
C GLU A 105 6.41 18.94 22.49
N ALA A 106 6.73 17.70 22.84
CA ALA A 106 6.70 17.24 24.23
C ALA A 106 7.69 18.03 25.10
N ALA A 107 8.90 18.29 24.60
CA ALA A 107 9.88 19.13 25.29
C ALA A 107 9.36 20.56 25.49
N ASN A 108 8.78 21.16 24.45
CA ASN A 108 8.20 22.51 24.51
C ASN A 108 7.06 22.61 25.54
N LEU A 109 6.15 21.63 25.54
CA LEU A 109 5.03 21.59 26.48
C LEU A 109 5.49 21.39 27.93
N ARG A 110 6.49 20.54 28.18
CA ARG A 110 7.08 20.37 29.52
C ARG A 110 7.69 21.68 30.01
N MET A 111 8.46 22.37 29.17
CA MET A 111 9.03 23.67 29.52
C MET A 111 7.94 24.72 29.82
N ALA A 112 6.86 24.75 29.05
CA ALA A 112 5.75 25.67 29.28
C ALA A 112 4.99 25.38 30.59
N LYS A 113 4.77 24.10 30.92
CA LYS A 113 4.11 23.67 32.17
C LYS A 113 4.97 23.93 33.40
N ALA A 114 6.26 23.64 33.31
CA ALA A 114 7.23 23.93 34.38
C ALA A 114 7.26 25.43 34.72
N LYS A 115 7.25 26.30 33.69
CA LYS A 115 7.14 27.77 33.88
C LYS A 115 5.82 28.21 34.50
N SER A 116 4.76 27.45 34.31
CA SER A 116 3.41 27.78 34.79
C SER A 116 3.10 27.21 36.19
N GLY A 117 4.07 26.51 36.83
CA GLY A 117 3.87 25.87 38.13
C GLY A 117 2.81 24.77 38.15
N LYS A 118 2.46 24.20 36.98
CA LYS A 118 1.51 23.10 36.85
C LYS A 118 2.24 21.75 36.86
N ASP A 119 1.51 20.68 37.19
CA ASP A 119 1.92 19.29 36.99
C ASP A 119 2.59 19.12 35.61
N ASP A 120 3.80 18.58 35.61
CA ASP A 120 4.65 18.41 34.44
C ASP A 120 4.26 17.19 33.59
N GLN A 121 3.33 16.36 34.08
CA GLN A 121 2.79 15.23 33.33
C GLN A 121 2.06 15.70 32.08
N LEU A 122 2.51 15.21 30.94
CA LEU A 122 1.85 15.43 29.66
C LEU A 122 0.74 14.41 29.46
N LYS A 123 -0.43 14.88 29.04
CA LYS A 123 -1.56 14.06 28.68
C LYS A 123 -1.65 14.00 27.16
N LEU A 124 -2.23 12.91 26.63
CA LEU A 124 -2.49 12.80 25.19
C LEU A 124 -3.30 14.00 24.65
N ASP A 125 -4.12 14.61 25.50
CA ASP A 125 -4.97 15.74 25.16
C ASP A 125 -4.20 17.05 24.97
N ASP A 126 -2.97 17.12 25.49
CA ASP A 126 -2.07 18.25 25.30
C ASP A 126 -1.46 18.25 23.88
N PHE A 127 -1.41 17.09 23.22
CA PHE A 127 -0.84 16.94 21.88
C PHE A 127 -1.89 16.88 20.77
N LEU A 128 -3.08 16.36 21.09
CA LEU A 128 -4.08 15.96 20.10
C LEU A 128 -5.38 16.73 20.26
N LYS A 129 -5.85 17.26 19.13
CA LYS A 129 -7.22 17.73 18.92
C LYS A 129 -8.20 16.59 19.22
N GLU A 130 -9.42 16.94 19.62
CA GLU A 130 -10.47 15.95 19.89
C GLU A 130 -10.91 15.19 18.63
N LYS A 131 -11.01 15.91 17.50
CA LYS A 131 -11.43 15.33 16.22
C LYS A 131 -10.74 16.01 15.05
N TYR A 132 -10.68 15.29 13.93
CA TYR A 132 -10.31 15.79 12.62
C TYR A 132 -11.30 15.28 11.57
N GLN A 133 -11.71 16.11 10.63
CA GLN A 133 -12.59 15.70 9.52
C GLN A 133 -11.78 15.74 8.21
N LEU A 134 -11.62 14.58 7.59
CA LEU A 134 -10.96 14.44 6.29
C LEU A 134 -11.83 15.01 5.17
N GLN A 135 -11.22 15.31 4.02
CA GLN A 135 -11.96 15.72 2.81
C GLN A 135 -12.99 14.69 2.35
N THR A 136 -12.76 13.40 2.63
CA THR A 136 -13.71 12.31 2.36
C THR A 136 -14.93 12.31 3.29
N GLY A 137 -15.02 13.23 4.25
CA GLY A 137 -16.10 13.30 5.25
C GLY A 137 -15.90 12.36 6.44
N ARG A 138 -14.90 11.47 6.40
CA ARG A 138 -14.56 10.61 7.53
C ARG A 138 -14.05 11.45 8.71
N VAL A 139 -14.63 11.21 9.88
CA VAL A 139 -14.20 11.83 11.14
C VAL A 139 -13.27 10.89 11.90
N ILE A 140 -12.09 11.40 12.24
CA ILE A 140 -11.12 10.76 13.12
C ILE A 140 -11.32 11.33 14.52
N ARG A 141 -11.47 10.47 15.53
CA ARG A 141 -11.66 10.88 16.93
C ARG A 141 -10.49 10.44 17.79
N ARG A 142 -10.09 11.29 18.73
CA ARG A 142 -9.06 11.00 19.72
C ARG A 142 -9.43 9.79 20.59
N GLY A 143 -10.71 9.59 20.87
CA GLY A 143 -11.23 8.41 21.58
C GLY A 143 -10.85 7.07 20.91
N ASP A 144 -10.98 6.99 19.57
CA ASP A 144 -10.65 5.77 18.82
C ASP A 144 -9.16 5.48 18.89
N LEU A 145 -8.34 6.52 18.79
CA LEU A 145 -6.89 6.43 18.92
C LEU A 145 -6.47 5.98 20.33
N ARG A 146 -7.11 6.51 21.38
CA ARG A 146 -6.88 6.04 22.77
C ARG A 146 -7.10 4.54 22.90
N SER A 147 -8.16 3.99 22.30
CA SER A 147 -8.41 2.55 22.32
C SER A 147 -7.31 1.75 21.61
N ARG A 148 -6.80 2.26 20.48
CA ARG A 148 -5.69 1.62 19.75
C ARG A 148 -4.39 1.66 20.54
N ILE A 149 -4.05 2.80 21.16
CA ILE A 149 -2.88 2.96 22.02
C ILE A 149 -2.93 1.99 23.20
N ARG A 150 -4.08 1.84 23.88
CA ARG A 150 -4.23 0.85 24.96
C ARG A 150 -3.98 -0.57 24.49
N ARG A 151 -4.41 -0.94 23.28
CA ARG A 151 -4.18 -2.27 22.71
C ARG A 151 -2.69 -2.51 22.41
N ILE A 152 -2.00 -1.50 21.89
CA ILE A 152 -0.54 -1.56 21.69
C ILE A 152 0.17 -1.80 23.03
N LYS A 153 -0.15 -1.00 24.05
CA LYS A 153 0.40 -1.16 25.41
C LYS A 153 0.18 -2.56 25.98
N LYS A 154 -1.03 -3.12 25.82
CA LYS A 154 -1.39 -4.44 26.35
C LYS A 154 -0.68 -5.60 25.65
N ASN A 155 -0.42 -5.47 24.35
CA ASN A 155 0.05 -6.57 23.50
C ASN A 155 1.52 -6.41 23.09
N TYR A 156 2.27 -5.49 23.71
CA TYR A 156 3.68 -5.32 23.41
C TYR A 156 4.46 -6.57 23.84
N LEU A 157 5.14 -7.20 22.89
CA LEU A 157 5.72 -8.55 23.04
C LEU A 157 7.17 -8.52 23.54
N GLU A 158 7.89 -7.41 23.37
CA GLU A 158 9.29 -7.33 23.79
C GLU A 158 9.39 -7.13 25.30
N PRO A 159 10.15 -7.96 26.03
CA PRO A 159 10.36 -7.77 27.45
C PRO A 159 11.06 -6.42 27.68
N PHE A 160 10.46 -5.57 28.51
CA PHE A 160 10.94 -4.26 28.96
C PHE A 160 12.22 -4.35 29.84
N ALA A 161 13.14 -5.29 29.58
CA ALA A 161 14.38 -5.47 30.34
C ALA A 161 15.39 -4.38 29.94
N GLY A 162 15.18 -3.18 30.48
CA GLY A 162 15.96 -1.96 30.22
C GLY A 162 15.18 -0.65 30.41
N TYR A 163 13.86 -0.73 30.63
CA TYR A 163 12.97 0.43 30.80
C TYR A 163 12.05 0.34 32.03
N ASN A 164 12.50 -0.34 33.10
CA ASN A 164 11.94 -0.23 34.45
C ASN A 164 13.06 0.42 35.29
N GLU A 165 12.95 1.59 35.90
CA GLU A 165 12.00 1.94 36.97
C GLU A 165 11.62 3.44 37.03
N ILE A 166 11.96 4.27 36.03
CA ILE A 166 11.87 5.74 36.20
C ILE A 166 10.66 6.38 35.49
N TYR A 167 10.06 5.75 34.47
CA TYR A 167 8.88 6.30 33.78
C TYR A 167 7.83 5.23 33.52
N SER A 168 6.66 5.37 34.14
CA SER A 168 5.47 4.53 33.97
C SER A 168 4.79 4.68 32.60
N GLU A 169 5.50 5.16 31.56
CA GLU A 169 4.93 5.53 30.27
C GLU A 169 5.80 5.07 29.08
N ILE A 170 5.15 4.45 28.08
CA ILE A 170 5.76 4.16 26.77
C ILE A 170 6.12 5.50 26.09
N THR A 171 7.37 5.63 25.62
CA THR A 171 7.84 6.83 24.90
C THR A 171 7.10 7.03 23.57
N PRO A 172 7.01 8.27 23.05
CA PRO A 172 6.42 8.53 21.74
C PRO A 172 7.06 7.70 20.62
N TRP A 173 8.39 7.49 20.66
CA TRP A 173 9.11 6.64 19.71
C TRP A 173 8.59 5.20 19.66
N ILE A 174 8.55 4.49 20.80
CA ILE A 174 8.04 3.11 20.86
C ILE A 174 6.58 3.08 20.42
N LEU A 175 5.79 4.03 20.91
CA LEU A 175 4.36 4.08 20.63
C LEU A 175 4.08 4.24 19.12
N ILE A 176 4.74 5.18 18.45
CA ILE A 176 4.55 5.47 17.02
C ILE A 176 5.11 4.33 16.16
N LYS A 177 6.22 3.71 16.57
CA LYS A 177 6.81 2.56 15.87
C LYS A 177 5.81 1.40 15.77
N GLU A 178 5.11 1.10 16.87
CA GLU A 178 4.10 0.03 16.98
C GLU A 178 2.75 0.36 16.32
N MET A 179 2.47 1.63 15.99
CA MET A 179 1.25 1.97 15.27
C MET A 179 1.26 1.36 13.87
N SER A 180 0.15 0.80 13.39
CA SER A 180 0.03 0.55 11.96
C SER A 180 0.03 1.89 11.20
N PHE A 181 0.39 1.87 9.91
CA PHE A 181 0.33 3.06 9.05
C PHE A 181 -0.94 3.89 9.22
N GLY A 182 -2.11 3.25 9.15
CA GLY A 182 -3.39 3.92 9.29
C GLY A 182 -3.60 4.57 10.66
N VAL A 183 -3.07 3.97 11.73
CA VAL A 183 -3.11 4.56 13.07
C VAL A 183 -2.15 5.73 13.18
N ALA A 184 -0.95 5.64 12.61
CA ALA A 184 0.01 6.74 12.56
C ALA A 184 -0.52 7.93 11.75
N CYS A 185 -1.19 7.71 10.61
CA CYS A 185 -1.87 8.78 9.88
C CYS A 185 -2.96 9.45 10.72
N ASN A 186 -3.80 8.66 11.41
CA ASN A 186 -4.84 9.21 12.28
C ASN A 186 -4.24 10.03 13.43
N TYR A 187 -3.13 9.55 14.01
CA TYR A 187 -2.37 10.28 15.02
C TYR A 187 -1.90 11.63 14.47
N PHE A 188 -1.28 11.63 13.29
CA PHE A 188 -0.86 12.86 12.60
C PHE A 188 -2.02 13.84 12.38
N PHE A 189 -3.18 13.39 11.87
CA PHE A 189 -4.31 14.28 11.61
C PHE A 189 -4.90 14.91 12.88
N LEU A 190 -4.76 14.24 14.03
CA LEU A 190 -5.19 14.78 15.32
C LEU A 190 -4.17 15.75 15.93
N LEU A 191 -2.91 15.80 15.48
CA LEU A 191 -1.93 16.76 15.99
C LEU A 191 -2.36 18.22 15.76
N HIS A 192 -1.85 19.12 16.59
CA HIS A 192 -1.96 20.56 16.37
C HIS A 192 -1.28 20.99 15.05
N HIS A 193 -1.82 22.03 14.41
CA HIS A 193 -1.44 22.41 13.04
C HIS A 193 0.06 22.75 12.91
N HIS A 194 0.66 23.37 13.93
CA HIS A 194 2.10 23.67 13.92
C HIS A 194 2.95 22.38 13.91
N VAL A 195 2.59 21.37 14.71
CA VAL A 195 3.29 20.08 14.72
C VAL A 195 3.09 19.34 13.39
N GLN A 196 1.89 19.39 12.82
CA GLN A 196 1.62 18.82 11.48
C GLN A 196 2.56 19.43 10.43
N LYS A 197 2.75 20.75 10.48
CA LYS A 197 3.66 21.44 9.55
C LYS A 197 5.11 20.96 9.69
N GLU A 198 5.60 20.75 10.91
CA GLU A 198 6.96 20.26 11.14
C GLU A 198 7.16 18.84 10.58
N VAL A 199 6.19 17.94 10.78
CA VAL A 199 6.23 16.59 10.19
C VAL A 199 6.30 16.64 8.66
N LEU A 200 5.42 17.44 8.03
CA LEU A 200 5.39 17.53 6.57
C LEU A 200 6.65 18.18 6.01
N LYS A 201 7.22 19.17 6.70
CA LYS A 201 8.50 19.79 6.34
C LYS A 201 9.67 18.82 6.47
N ALA A 202 9.64 17.92 7.44
CA ALA A 202 10.66 16.87 7.57
C ALA A 202 10.54 15.79 6.47
N LEU A 203 9.31 15.50 6.03
CA LEU A 203 9.04 14.41 5.09
C LEU A 203 9.18 14.80 3.60
N PHE A 204 8.71 15.98 3.20
CA PHE A 204 8.58 16.39 1.79
C PHE A 204 9.57 17.47 1.38
N LYS A 205 10.01 17.43 0.11
CA LYS A 205 10.91 18.44 -0.48
C LYS A 205 10.30 19.84 -0.48
N ASP A 206 9.01 19.92 -0.82
CA ASP A 206 8.25 21.16 -0.94
C ASP A 206 7.33 21.38 0.26
N GLU A 207 6.85 22.61 0.43
CA GLU A 207 5.78 22.94 1.38
C GLU A 207 4.49 22.21 1.00
N THR A 208 4.30 21.04 1.60
CA THR A 208 3.13 20.20 1.37
C THR A 208 2.06 20.55 2.40
N PRO A 209 0.87 21.05 1.99
CA PRO A 209 -0.21 21.31 2.93
C PRO A 209 -0.85 20.00 3.40
N VAL A 210 -1.47 20.03 4.59
CA VAL A 210 -2.15 18.86 5.19
C VAL A 210 -3.18 18.24 4.23
N VAL A 211 -3.91 19.08 3.49
CA VAL A 211 -4.88 18.65 2.48
C VAL A 211 -4.24 17.83 1.35
N LYS A 212 -3.03 18.19 0.90
CA LYS A 212 -2.30 17.41 -0.11
C LYS A 212 -1.82 16.09 0.50
N PHE A 213 -1.38 16.11 1.76
CA PHE A 213 -1.00 14.89 2.47
C PHE A 213 -2.18 13.92 2.69
N GLU A 214 -3.40 14.41 2.92
CA GLU A 214 -4.60 13.57 2.97
C GLU A 214 -4.76 12.75 1.68
N LYS A 215 -4.66 13.41 0.52
CA LYS A 215 -4.74 12.74 -0.79
C LYS A 215 -3.64 11.70 -0.98
N ILE A 216 -2.40 12.02 -0.59
CA ILE A 216 -1.27 11.08 -0.63
C ILE A 216 -1.57 9.83 0.22
N VAL A 217 -2.04 10.02 1.45
CA VAL A 217 -2.40 8.92 2.36
C VAL A 217 -3.54 8.08 1.80
N GLU A 218 -4.52 8.69 1.14
CA GLU A 218 -5.64 7.98 0.51
C GLU A 218 -5.18 7.12 -0.67
N ILE A 219 -4.36 7.67 -1.57
CA ILE A 219 -3.74 6.93 -2.69
C ILE A 219 -2.94 5.74 -2.17
N ILE A 220 -2.05 5.95 -1.20
CA ILE A 220 -1.20 4.90 -0.63
C ILE A 220 -2.05 3.83 0.06
N ARG A 221 -3.10 4.22 0.79
CA ARG A 221 -3.99 3.28 1.48
C ARG A 221 -4.80 2.44 0.50
N ASP A 222 -5.40 3.06 -0.51
CA ASP A 222 -6.15 2.33 -1.53
C ASP A 222 -5.21 1.35 -2.26
N PHE A 223 -3.97 1.77 -2.56
CA PHE A 223 -3.01 0.90 -3.23
C PHE A 223 -2.67 -0.32 -2.38
N ARG A 224 -2.28 -0.09 -1.12
CA ARG A 224 -1.95 -1.18 -0.18
C ARG A 224 -3.11 -2.15 0.00
N ASN A 225 -4.33 -1.64 0.13
CA ASN A 225 -5.51 -2.46 0.30
C ASN A 225 -5.77 -3.31 -0.95
N ARG A 226 -5.76 -2.70 -2.14
CA ARG A 226 -6.00 -3.44 -3.39
C ARG A 226 -4.90 -4.47 -3.64
N ALA A 227 -3.65 -4.13 -3.38
CA ALA A 227 -2.53 -5.07 -3.48
C ALA A 227 -2.70 -6.27 -2.53
N ALA A 228 -3.03 -6.02 -1.27
CA ALA A 228 -3.24 -7.06 -0.25
C ALA A 228 -4.47 -7.95 -0.53
N HIS A 229 -5.50 -7.41 -1.20
CA HIS A 229 -6.67 -8.15 -1.66
C HIS A 229 -6.50 -8.80 -3.04
N ASN A 230 -5.27 -8.82 -3.56
CA ASN A 230 -4.90 -9.48 -4.80
C ASN A 230 -5.58 -8.95 -6.08
N TYR A 231 -6.09 -7.71 -6.07
CA TYR A 231 -6.61 -7.10 -7.29
C TYR A 231 -5.48 -6.95 -8.33
N ARG A 232 -5.84 -7.05 -9.61
CA ARG A 232 -5.03 -6.56 -10.72
C ARG A 232 -4.84 -5.05 -10.58
N LEU A 233 -3.60 -4.58 -10.62
CA LEU A 233 -3.23 -3.16 -10.60
C LEU A 233 -2.58 -2.71 -11.91
N ILE A 234 -1.95 -3.61 -12.65
CA ILE A 234 -1.37 -3.26 -13.95
C ILE A 234 -2.46 -2.85 -14.94
N GLY A 235 -2.33 -1.64 -15.49
CA GLY A 235 -3.30 -1.04 -16.40
C GLY A 235 -4.54 -0.43 -15.71
N ILE A 236 -4.64 -0.46 -14.38
CA ILE A 236 -5.70 0.25 -13.66
C ILE A 236 -5.34 1.73 -13.54
N LYS A 237 -6.33 2.60 -13.77
CA LYS A 237 -6.21 4.05 -13.64
C LYS A 237 -6.98 4.57 -12.42
N HIS A 238 -6.45 5.61 -11.81
CA HIS A 238 -7.12 6.47 -10.84
C HIS A 238 -6.91 7.92 -11.30
N ASP A 239 -7.99 8.66 -11.52
CA ASP A 239 -7.96 10.01 -12.11
C ASP A 239 -7.09 10.10 -13.39
N ASP A 240 -7.34 9.18 -14.32
CA ASP A 240 -6.62 9.02 -15.61
C ASP A 240 -5.14 8.65 -15.54
N VAL A 241 -4.55 8.52 -14.35
CA VAL A 241 -3.15 8.12 -14.14
C VAL A 241 -3.08 6.64 -13.78
N TYR A 242 -2.15 5.91 -14.40
CA TYR A 242 -1.93 4.50 -14.04
C TYR A 242 -1.44 4.36 -12.61
N TYR A 243 -1.97 3.38 -11.89
CA TYR A 243 -1.87 3.35 -10.44
C TYR A 243 -0.44 3.24 -9.91
N TYR A 244 0.42 2.46 -10.58
CA TYR A 244 1.85 2.40 -10.27
C TYR A 244 2.57 3.73 -10.51
N GLN A 245 2.23 4.43 -11.58
CA GLN A 245 2.78 5.77 -11.86
C GLN A 245 2.30 6.76 -10.81
N LEU A 246 1.03 6.69 -10.40
CA LEU A 246 0.46 7.57 -9.38
C LEU A 246 1.16 7.41 -8.04
N VAL A 247 1.44 6.18 -7.61
CA VAL A 247 2.22 5.92 -6.38
C VAL A 247 3.64 6.44 -6.53
N TYR A 248 4.32 6.14 -7.63
CA TYR A 248 5.68 6.61 -7.88
C TYR A 248 5.80 8.14 -7.84
N GLN A 249 4.83 8.84 -8.43
CA GLN A 249 4.73 10.30 -8.36
C GLN A 249 4.64 10.82 -6.92
N GLN A 250 3.95 10.13 -6.01
CA GLN A 250 3.90 10.53 -4.60
C GLN A 250 5.25 10.30 -3.91
N LEU A 251 5.95 9.21 -4.24
CA LEU A 251 7.27 8.90 -3.67
C LEU A 251 8.33 9.91 -4.12
N LEU A 252 8.23 10.47 -5.33
CA LEU A 252 9.15 11.50 -5.81
C LEU A 252 9.13 12.80 -4.98
N LEU A 253 8.01 13.08 -4.30
CA LEU A 253 7.85 14.28 -3.46
C LEU A 253 8.65 14.21 -2.15
N LEU A 254 9.10 13.03 -1.74
CA LEU A 254 9.79 12.80 -0.48
C LEU A 254 11.21 13.37 -0.50
N LYS A 255 11.68 13.83 0.66
CA LYS A 255 13.11 14.17 0.84
C LYS A 255 14.00 12.94 0.76
N ASN A 256 13.58 11.83 1.37
CA ASN A 256 14.21 10.54 1.18
C ASN A 256 13.86 10.00 -0.21
N ASP A 257 14.83 9.96 -1.12
CA ASP A 257 14.65 9.52 -2.49
C ASP A 257 14.69 7.99 -2.65
N GLU A 258 15.19 7.26 -1.64
CA GLU A 258 15.33 5.80 -1.63
C GLU A 258 14.07 5.04 -2.08
N PRO A 259 12.84 5.34 -1.59
CA PRO A 259 11.64 4.63 -2.03
C PRO A 259 11.40 4.79 -3.54
N SER A 260 11.61 5.99 -4.08
CA SER A 260 11.41 6.26 -5.51
C SER A 260 12.52 5.63 -6.35
N ALA A 261 13.78 5.73 -5.93
CA ALA A 261 14.92 5.17 -6.64
C ALA A 261 14.82 3.63 -6.72
N ARG A 262 14.46 2.99 -5.60
CA ARG A 262 14.29 1.53 -5.50
C ARG A 262 13.14 1.06 -6.38
N MET A 263 11.98 1.71 -6.33
CA MET A 263 10.82 1.40 -7.17
C MET A 263 11.19 1.46 -8.66
N LYS A 264 11.89 2.51 -9.10
CA LYS A 264 12.29 2.67 -10.50
C LYS A 264 13.23 1.55 -10.95
N MET A 265 14.26 1.27 -10.15
CA MET A 265 15.25 0.23 -10.43
C MET A 265 14.60 -1.16 -10.51
N SER A 266 13.74 -1.51 -9.54
CA SER A 266 13.07 -2.81 -9.51
C SER A 266 12.12 -3.00 -10.68
N PHE A 267 11.37 -1.95 -11.05
CA PHE A 267 10.47 -1.99 -12.21
C PHE A 267 11.23 -2.14 -13.52
N ASP A 268 12.35 -1.44 -13.70
CA ASP A 268 13.18 -1.57 -14.90
C ASP A 268 13.74 -3.00 -15.03
N GLN A 269 14.19 -3.61 -13.92
CA GLN A 269 14.66 -4.99 -13.91
C GLN A 269 13.53 -6.01 -14.19
N ILE A 270 12.36 -5.82 -13.57
CA ILE A 270 11.19 -6.70 -13.77
C ILE A 270 10.72 -6.63 -15.22
N LYS A 271 10.57 -5.43 -15.79
CA LYS A 271 10.21 -5.24 -17.20
C LYS A 271 11.22 -5.89 -18.13
N LYS A 272 12.52 -5.66 -17.90
CA LYS A 272 13.58 -6.26 -18.71
C LYS A 272 13.48 -7.78 -18.73
N ASN A 273 13.30 -8.41 -17.56
CA ASN A 273 13.17 -9.86 -17.45
C ASN A 273 11.92 -10.39 -18.15
N TYR A 274 10.77 -9.73 -17.98
CA TYR A 274 9.52 -10.15 -18.61
C TYR A 274 9.57 -10.03 -20.14
N LEU A 275 10.17 -8.95 -20.65
CA LEU A 275 10.25 -8.67 -22.09
C LEU A 275 11.21 -9.59 -22.86
N ILE A 276 12.04 -10.39 -22.17
CA ILE A 276 12.84 -11.46 -22.81
C ILE A 276 11.90 -12.47 -23.50
N ASN A 277 10.80 -12.83 -22.84
CA ASN A 277 9.85 -13.81 -23.35
C ASN A 277 8.67 -13.16 -24.10
N TYR A 278 8.32 -11.91 -23.74
CA TYR A 278 7.10 -11.25 -24.20
C TYR A 278 7.38 -9.88 -24.85
N SER A 279 8.27 -9.85 -25.85
CA SER A 279 8.70 -8.60 -26.50
C SER A 279 7.57 -7.75 -27.08
N LYS A 280 6.44 -8.37 -27.48
CA LYS A 280 5.23 -7.68 -27.97
C LYS A 280 4.58 -6.76 -26.92
N GLU A 281 4.82 -6.98 -25.63
CA GLU A 281 4.25 -6.19 -24.54
C GLU A 281 5.03 -4.88 -24.27
N LYS A 282 6.15 -4.65 -24.98
CA LYS A 282 7.06 -3.51 -24.74
C LYS A 282 6.35 -2.15 -24.78
N GLN A 283 5.47 -1.93 -25.76
CA GLN A 283 4.76 -0.65 -25.89
C GLN A 283 3.77 -0.45 -24.75
N TYR A 284 2.96 -1.48 -24.45
CA TYR A 284 2.00 -1.43 -23.34
C TYR A 284 2.69 -1.19 -22.00
N LEU A 285 3.75 -1.92 -21.69
CA LEU A 285 4.47 -1.75 -20.42
C LEU A 285 5.14 -0.37 -20.29
N LYS A 286 5.59 0.23 -21.40
CA LYS A 286 6.11 1.60 -21.40
C LYS A 286 5.02 2.63 -21.09
N GLU A 287 3.78 2.36 -21.50
CA GLU A 287 2.64 3.24 -21.27
C GLU A 287 2.13 3.16 -19.83
N VAL A 288 2.01 1.95 -19.27
CA VAL A 288 1.31 1.72 -18.01
C VAL A 288 2.20 1.71 -16.76
N LEU A 289 3.52 1.60 -16.93
CA LEU A 289 4.50 1.55 -15.84
C LEU A 289 5.43 2.77 -15.87
N ILE A 290 6.29 2.87 -14.85
CA ILE A 290 7.29 3.93 -14.65
C ILE A 290 8.58 3.70 -15.42
#